data_AF-A0A9E2YUT2-F1
#
_entry.id   AF-A0A9E2YUT2-F1
#
_cell.length_a   1.000
_cell.length_b   1.000
_cell.length_c   1.000
_cell.angle_alpha   90.00
_cell.angle_beta   90.00
_cell.angle_gamma   90.00
#
_symmetry.space_group_name_H-M   'P 1'
#
loop_
_entity.id
_entity.type
_entity.pdbx_description
1 polymer ?
#
loop_
_entity_poly.entity_id
_entity_poly.type
_entity_poly.pdbx_seq_one_letter_code
_entity_poly.pdbx_strand_id
1 'polypeptide(L)'
;MTVVLRTAQNPLTLAEPVRNAISSIDKGVAIAQVRSFDQVIANALWQSRFTTVLTGVFATFALLLAVTGIYALMTWLAASRSREIGIRLAMGATRTAVIASIVRQGAVLALAGAGVGLAAALALGRTLAGLVYGVSTADPVTFVAAPAIVVSVALFAVAVPAIRASAVDPAQTLRSV
;
A
#
# COMPACT_ATOMS: atom_id res chain seq x y z
N MET A 1 2.80 42.08 2.55
CA MET A 1 2.24 41.86 3.90
C MET A 1 0.99 41.01 3.76
N THR A 2 0.79 40.03 4.63
CA THR A 2 -0.38 39.15 4.60
C THR A 2 -1.17 39.35 5.89
N VAL A 3 -2.44 39.71 5.77
CA VAL A 3 -3.34 39.89 6.92
C VAL A 3 -4.29 38.70 6.96
N VAL A 4 -4.34 38.01 8.10
CA VAL A 4 -5.18 36.83 8.31
C VAL A 4 -6.29 37.22 9.28
N LEU A 5 -7.55 37.04 8.88
CA LEU A 5 -8.73 37.37 9.67
C LEU A 5 -9.52 36.09 9.92
N ARG A 6 -9.82 35.80 11.19
CA ARG A 6 -10.69 34.68 11.58
C ARG A 6 -12.12 35.21 11.75
N THR A 7 -13.07 34.59 11.08
CA THR A 7 -14.50 34.93 11.17
C THR A 7 -15.34 33.68 11.34
N ALA A 8 -16.47 33.79 12.06
CA ALA A 8 -17.47 32.74 12.22
C ALA A 8 -18.52 32.75 11.09
N GLN A 9 -18.53 33.78 10.24
CA GLN A 9 -19.45 33.91 9.10
C GLN A 9 -18.74 33.64 7.77
N ASN A 10 -19.50 33.52 6.68
CA ASN A 10 -18.96 33.17 5.37
C ASN A 10 -17.81 34.15 4.98
N PRO A 11 -16.57 33.67 4.79
CA PRO A 11 -15.41 34.53 4.54
C PRO A 11 -15.55 35.41 3.30
N LEU A 12 -16.33 34.94 2.31
CA LEU A 12 -16.55 35.64 1.05
C LEU A 12 -17.55 36.80 1.19
N THR A 13 -18.48 36.75 2.15
CA THR A 13 -19.44 37.85 2.39
C THR A 13 -18.83 38.99 3.21
N LEU A 14 -17.74 38.72 3.93
CA LEU A 14 -16.96 39.71 4.69
C LEU A 14 -15.81 40.34 3.88
N ALA A 15 -15.57 39.88 2.66
CA ALA A 15 -14.53 40.40 1.78
C ALA A 15 -14.73 41.89 1.44
N GLU A 16 -15.96 42.29 1.14
CA GLU A 16 -16.35 43.66 0.78
C GLU A 16 -16.31 44.63 1.99
N PRO A 17 -16.94 44.33 3.15
CA PRO A 17 -16.84 45.17 4.35
C PRO A 17 -15.40 45.41 4.83
N VAL A 18 -14.57 44.37 4.81
CA VAL A 18 -13.15 44.48 5.22
C VAL A 18 -12.35 45.29 4.21
N ARG A 19 -12.61 45.13 2.91
CA ARG A 19 -11.99 45.94 1.85
C ARG A 19 -12.30 47.43 2.04
N ASN A 20 -13.54 47.76 2.39
CA ASN A 20 -13.97 49.15 2.63
C ASN A 20 -13.40 49.73 3.93
N ALA A 21 -13.23 48.93 4.97
CA ALA A 21 -12.59 49.38 6.21
C ALA A 21 -11.08 49.61 6.07
N ILE A 22 -10.41 48.88 5.18
CA ILE A 22 -8.98 49.07 4.92
C ILE A 22 -8.75 50.25 3.95
N SER A 23 -9.59 50.40 2.94
CA SER A 23 -9.49 51.51 1.98
C SER A 23 -9.83 52.87 2.57
N SER A 24 -10.56 52.92 3.70
CA SER A 24 -10.82 54.15 4.44
C SER A 24 -9.61 54.63 5.27
N ILE A 25 -8.70 53.71 5.62
CA ILE A 25 -7.47 54.00 6.37
C ILE A 25 -6.32 54.34 5.41
N ASP A 26 -6.19 53.60 4.31
CA ASP A 26 -5.16 53.84 3.29
C ASP A 26 -5.65 53.47 1.87
N LYS A 27 -5.84 54.48 1.03
CA LYS A 27 -6.32 54.32 -0.36
C LYS A 27 -5.25 53.73 -1.30
N GLY A 28 -3.98 53.67 -0.88
CA GLY A 28 -2.87 53.15 -1.70
C GLY A 28 -2.76 51.62 -1.70
N VAL A 29 -3.46 50.92 -0.80
CA VAL A 29 -3.36 49.47 -0.64
C VAL A 29 -4.37 48.76 -1.53
N ALA A 30 -3.92 48.34 -2.72
CA ALA A 30 -4.71 47.50 -3.60
C ALA A 30 -4.83 46.07 -3.01
N ILE A 31 -6.00 45.74 -2.45
CA ILE A 31 -6.31 44.37 -2.00
C ILE A 31 -6.52 43.51 -3.25
N ALA A 32 -5.44 42.87 -3.71
CA ALA A 32 -5.40 42.16 -4.98
C ALA A 32 -6.23 40.87 -4.98
N GLN A 33 -6.24 40.10 -3.87
CA GLN A 33 -6.99 38.84 -3.79
C GLN A 33 -7.42 38.50 -2.36
N VAL A 34 -8.73 38.42 -2.12
CA VAL A 34 -9.29 37.81 -0.91
C VAL A 34 -9.52 36.34 -1.22
N ARG A 35 -8.84 35.43 -0.51
CA ARG A 35 -9.03 33.98 -0.64
C ARG A 35 -9.51 33.43 0.68
N SER A 36 -10.45 32.49 0.65
CA SER A 36 -10.80 31.74 1.86
C SER A 36 -9.60 30.87 2.27
N PHE A 37 -9.49 30.60 3.57
CA PHE A 37 -8.43 29.70 4.07
C PHE A 37 -8.53 28.31 3.42
N ASP A 38 -9.75 27.86 3.09
CA ASP A 38 -10.00 26.62 2.34
C ASP A 38 -9.38 26.63 0.94
N GLN A 39 -9.41 27.76 0.23
CA GLN A 39 -8.78 27.88 -1.09
C GLN A 39 -7.25 27.91 -1.00
N VAL A 40 -6.69 28.43 0.09
CA VAL A 40 -5.24 28.41 0.34
C VAL A 40 -4.79 26.99 0.68
N ILE A 41 -5.53 26.31 1.55
CA ILE A 41 -5.29 24.90 1.91
C ILE A 41 -5.47 24.00 0.68
N ALA A 42 -6.54 24.19 -0.11
CA ALA A 42 -6.76 23.42 -1.33
C ALA A 42 -5.56 23.57 -2.28
N ASN A 43 -5.16 24.80 -2.62
CA ASN A 43 -4.01 25.10 -3.48
C ASN A 43 -2.68 24.54 -2.95
N ALA A 44 -2.46 24.56 -1.64
CA ALA A 44 -1.28 23.95 -1.03
C ALA A 44 -1.31 22.41 -1.05
N LEU A 45 -2.50 21.81 -0.99
CA LEU A 45 -2.66 20.35 -0.96
C LEU A 45 -2.81 19.70 -2.34
N TRP A 46 -3.13 20.44 -3.41
CA TRP A 46 -3.31 19.85 -4.75
C TRP A 46 -2.08 19.04 -5.20
N GLN A 47 -0.88 19.59 -5.03
CA GLN A 47 0.36 18.92 -5.43
C GLN A 47 0.68 17.68 -4.56
N SER A 48 0.42 17.79 -3.25
CA SER A 48 0.63 16.68 -2.30
C SER A 48 -0.37 15.55 -2.56
N ARG A 49 -1.66 15.87 -2.72
CA ARG A 49 -2.70 14.88 -3.04
C ARG A 49 -2.45 14.16 -4.35
N PHE A 50 -2.01 14.88 -5.38
CA PHE A 50 -1.68 14.24 -6.66
C PHE A 50 -0.60 13.18 -6.50
N THR A 51 0.48 13.51 -5.77
CA THR A 51 1.57 12.57 -5.51
C THR A 51 1.09 11.38 -4.68
N THR A 52 0.31 11.62 -3.61
CA THR A 52 -0.26 10.54 -2.77
C THR A 52 -1.15 9.59 -3.57
N VAL A 53 -2.03 10.12 -4.43
CA VAL A 53 -2.91 9.30 -5.28
C VAL A 53 -2.08 8.51 -6.28
N LEU A 54 -1.12 9.15 -6.96
CA LEU A 54 -0.27 8.49 -7.94
C LEU A 54 0.55 7.35 -7.31
N THR A 55 1.16 7.59 -6.16
CA THR A 55 1.87 6.55 -5.39
C THR A 55 0.93 5.44 -4.95
N GLY A 56 -0.30 5.75 -4.52
CA GLY A 56 -1.30 4.76 -4.17
C GLY A 56 -1.67 3.86 -5.35
N VAL A 57 -1.82 4.44 -6.55
CA VAL A 57 -2.07 3.67 -7.79
C VAL A 57 -0.88 2.77 -8.12
N PHE A 58 0.36 3.29 -8.08
CA PHE A 58 1.56 2.48 -8.31
C PHE A 58 1.72 1.36 -7.29
N ALA A 59 1.47 1.63 -6.01
CA ALA A 59 1.51 0.62 -4.96
C ALA A 59 0.49 -0.49 -5.21
N THR A 60 -0.71 -0.14 -5.70
CA THR A 60 -1.74 -1.11 -6.08
C THR A 60 -1.27 -2.01 -7.23
N PHE A 61 -0.68 -1.43 -8.29
CA PHE A 61 -0.11 -2.22 -9.39
C PHE A 61 1.04 -3.11 -8.95
N ALA A 62 1.94 -2.60 -8.10
CA ALA A 62 3.04 -3.39 -7.54
C ALA A 62 2.51 -4.59 -6.73
N LEU A 63 1.45 -4.39 -5.94
CA LEU A 63 0.80 -5.46 -5.20
C LEU A 63 0.18 -6.51 -6.13
N LEU A 64 -0.53 -6.08 -7.18
CA LEU A 64 -1.09 -6.99 -8.18
C LEU A 64 0.01 -7.81 -8.88
N LEU A 65 1.11 -7.16 -9.26
CA LEU A 65 2.25 -7.83 -9.89
C LEU A 65 2.93 -8.83 -8.94
N ALA A 66 3.05 -8.48 -7.66
CA ALA A 66 3.57 -9.41 -6.65
C ALA A 66 2.66 -10.63 -6.50
N VAL A 67 1.33 -10.43 -6.45
CA VAL A 67 0.34 -11.52 -6.37
C VAL A 67 0.43 -12.45 -7.57
N THR A 68 0.45 -11.90 -8.79
CA THR A 68 0.54 -12.72 -10.00
C THR A 68 1.87 -13.47 -10.09
N GLY A 69 2.97 -12.84 -9.70
CA GLY A 69 4.30 -13.46 -9.63
C GLY A 69 4.35 -14.62 -8.62
N ILE A 70 3.83 -14.41 -7.40
CA ILE A 70 3.75 -15.46 -6.37
C ILE A 70 2.86 -16.61 -6.85
N TYR A 71 1.71 -16.31 -7.46
CA TYR A 71 0.81 -17.32 -7.99
C TYR A 71 1.46 -18.14 -9.10
N ALA A 72 2.11 -17.49 -10.07
CA ALA A 72 2.81 -18.15 -11.17
C ALA A 72 3.93 -19.06 -10.66
N LEU A 73 4.77 -18.54 -9.74
CA LEU A 73 5.87 -19.29 -9.15
C LEU A 73 5.36 -20.51 -8.35
N MET A 74 4.32 -20.33 -7.53
CA MET A 74 3.76 -21.44 -6.74
C MET A 74 3.09 -22.49 -7.60
N THR A 75 2.37 -22.08 -8.65
CA THR A 75 1.76 -23.01 -9.61
C THR A 75 2.84 -23.83 -10.32
N TRP A 76 3.95 -23.19 -10.73
CA TRP A 76 5.08 -23.87 -11.33
C TRP A 76 5.76 -24.85 -10.35
N LEU A 77 6.07 -24.41 -9.12
CA LEU A 77 6.67 -25.27 -8.09
C LEU A 77 5.78 -26.47 -7.73
N ALA A 78 4.45 -26.26 -7.67
CA ALA A 78 3.50 -27.34 -7.43
C ALA A 78 3.48 -28.36 -8.57
N ALA A 79 3.52 -27.91 -9.82
CA ALA A 79 3.62 -28.79 -10.98
C ALA A 79 4.93 -29.61 -10.97
N SER A 80 6.06 -28.96 -10.65
CA SER A 80 7.37 -29.63 -10.54
C SER A 80 7.49 -30.60 -9.36
N ARG A 81 6.67 -30.44 -8.30
CA ARG A 81 6.64 -31.32 -7.11
C ARG A 81 5.50 -32.33 -7.10
N SER A 82 4.75 -32.45 -8.20
CA SER A 82 3.63 -33.39 -8.36
C SER A 82 4.00 -34.83 -7.98
N ARG A 83 5.21 -35.29 -8.34
CA ARG A 83 5.71 -36.64 -7.99
C ARG A 83 5.88 -36.85 -6.48
N GLU A 84 6.46 -35.89 -5.76
CA GLU A 84 6.66 -35.98 -4.30
C GLU A 84 5.30 -35.95 -3.58
N ILE A 85 4.40 -35.09 -4.05
CA ILE A 85 3.04 -34.95 -3.51
C ILE A 85 2.25 -36.25 -3.72
N GLY A 86 2.32 -36.85 -4.91
CA GLY A 86 1.70 -38.13 -5.24
C GLY A 86 2.21 -39.28 -4.37
N ILE A 87 3.52 -39.35 -4.13
CA ILE A 87 4.12 -40.36 -3.23
C ILE A 87 3.65 -40.15 -1.78
N ARG A 88 3.62 -38.92 -1.27
CA ARG A 88 3.11 -38.64 0.09
C ARG A 88 1.65 -39.03 0.26
N LEU A 89 0.80 -38.71 -0.73
CA LEU A 89 -0.61 -39.10 -0.72
C LEU A 89 -0.77 -40.63 -0.78
N ALA A 90 0.03 -41.33 -1.58
CA ALA A 90 0.03 -42.79 -1.66
C ALA A 90 0.50 -43.46 -0.36
N MET A 91 1.38 -42.81 0.40
CA MET A 91 1.78 -43.23 1.76
C MET A 91 0.77 -42.84 2.86
N GLY A 92 -0.40 -42.32 2.50
CA GLY A 92 -1.48 -42.00 3.44
C GLY A 92 -1.45 -40.60 4.04
N ALA A 93 -0.62 -39.67 3.52
CA ALA A 93 -0.66 -38.29 3.97
C ALA A 93 -2.02 -37.65 3.65
N THR A 94 -2.57 -36.89 4.59
CA THR A 94 -3.81 -36.13 4.37
C THR A 94 -3.57 -34.96 3.42
N ARG A 95 -4.56 -34.62 2.58
CA ARG A 95 -4.51 -33.44 1.69
C ARG A 95 -4.20 -32.16 2.47
N THR A 96 -4.69 -32.05 3.70
CA THR A 96 -4.42 -30.94 4.62
C THR A 96 -2.95 -30.83 5.02
N ALA A 97 -2.24 -31.95 5.23
CA ALA A 97 -0.81 -31.93 5.54
C ALA A 97 0.03 -31.41 4.36
N VAL A 98 -0.36 -31.74 3.13
CA VAL A 98 0.29 -31.24 1.91
C VAL A 98 0.05 -29.75 1.74
N ILE A 99 -1.21 -29.29 1.86
CA ILE A 99 -1.57 -27.87 1.79
C ILE A 99 -0.80 -27.06 2.85
N ALA A 100 -0.78 -27.54 4.10
CA ALA A 100 -0.07 -26.87 5.20
C ALA A 100 1.44 -26.74 4.92
N SER A 101 2.07 -27.74 4.31
CA SER A 101 3.47 -27.67 3.92
C SER A 101 3.74 -26.58 2.87
N ILE A 102 2.87 -26.46 1.87
CA ILE A 102 3.00 -25.45 0.79
C ILE A 102 2.75 -24.05 1.34
N VAL A 103 1.68 -23.88 2.13
CA VAL A 103 1.36 -22.61 2.79
C VAL A 103 2.47 -22.17 3.73
N ARG A 104 3.08 -23.10 4.49
CA ARG A 104 4.23 -22.79 5.36
C ARG A 104 5.43 -22.30 4.57
N GLN A 105 5.75 -22.91 3.42
CA GLN A 105 6.83 -22.42 2.56
C GLN A 105 6.54 -21.02 2.01
N GLY A 106 5.31 -20.78 1.56
CA GLY A 106 4.88 -19.45 1.12
C GLY A 106 4.91 -18.41 2.24
N ALA A 107 4.49 -18.78 3.45
CA ALA A 107 4.52 -17.92 4.62
C ALA A 107 5.95 -17.51 5.00
N VAL A 108 6.91 -18.44 4.98
CA VAL A 108 8.31 -18.12 5.25
C VAL A 108 8.86 -17.13 4.22
N LEU A 109 8.57 -17.33 2.93
CA LEU A 109 9.01 -16.41 1.89
C LEU A 109 8.37 -15.02 2.02
N ALA A 110 7.07 -14.96 2.32
CA ALA A 110 6.35 -13.71 2.54
C ALA A 110 6.87 -12.94 3.76
N LEU A 111 7.13 -13.63 4.88
CA LEU A 111 7.68 -13.04 6.10
C LEU A 111 9.12 -12.57 5.91
N ALA A 112 9.96 -13.35 5.22
CA ALA A 112 11.32 -12.95 4.89
C ALA A 112 11.32 -11.70 3.99
N GLY A 113 10.49 -11.69 2.94
CA GLY A 113 10.31 -10.52 2.07
C GLY A 113 9.81 -9.29 2.82
N ALA A 114 8.82 -9.45 3.72
CA ALA A 114 8.33 -8.37 4.56
C ALA A 114 9.41 -7.82 5.51
N GLY A 115 10.20 -8.70 6.13
CA GLY A 115 11.32 -8.30 6.99
C GLY A 115 12.38 -7.50 6.24
N VAL A 116 12.78 -7.97 5.05
CA VAL A 116 13.73 -7.26 4.17
C VAL A 116 13.14 -5.91 3.72
N GLY A 117 11.87 -5.89 3.32
CA GLY A 117 11.18 -4.66 2.91
C GLY A 117 11.09 -3.63 4.03
N LEU A 118 10.79 -4.05 5.26
CA LEU A 118 10.75 -3.18 6.44
C LEU A 118 12.13 -2.61 6.76
N ALA A 119 13.18 -3.44 6.73
CA ALA A 119 14.55 -2.99 6.94
C ALA A 119 14.97 -1.95 5.89
N ALA A 120 14.66 -2.20 4.61
CA ALA A 120 14.92 -1.27 3.52
C ALA A 120 14.13 0.04 3.67
N ALA A 121 12.84 -0.05 4.04
CA ALA A 121 11.99 1.11 4.27
C ALA A 121 12.49 1.99 5.42
N LEU A 122 12.94 1.40 6.53
CA LEU A 122 13.55 2.14 7.65
C LEU A 122 14.86 2.81 7.23
N ALA A 123 15.71 2.10 6.50
CA ALA A 123 17.00 2.63 6.05
C ALA A 123 16.81 3.83 5.11
N LEU A 124 15.94 3.69 4.10
CA LEU A 124 15.62 4.75 3.14
C LEU A 124 14.85 5.90 3.78
N GLY A 125 13.90 5.61 4.68
CA GLY A 125 13.17 6.63 5.41
C GLY A 125 14.11 7.51 6.25
N ARG A 126 15.12 6.90 6.88
CA ARG A 126 16.11 7.61 7.69
C ARG A 126 17.06 8.48 6.85
N THR A 127 17.44 8.06 5.64
CA THR A 127 18.28 8.89 4.75
C THR A 127 17.49 10.06 4.17
N LEU A 128 16.23 9.84 3.80
CA LEU A 128 15.34 10.88 3.27
C LEU A 128 14.87 11.87 4.35
N ALA A 129 14.82 11.45 5.62
CA ALA A 129 14.55 12.35 6.75
C ALA A 129 15.49 13.56 6.80
N GLY A 130 16.75 13.37 6.41
CA GLY A 130 17.73 14.45 6.34
C GLY A 130 17.48 15.44 5.19
N LEU A 131 16.66 15.06 4.20
CA LEU A 131 16.37 15.84 3.00
C LEU A 131 14.98 16.51 3.04
N VAL A 132 14.04 15.99 3.83
CA VAL A 132 12.64 16.45 3.86
C VAL A 132 12.23 16.86 5.28
N TYR A 133 12.09 18.16 5.50
CA TYR A 133 11.56 18.72 6.76
C TYR A 133 10.06 18.41 6.90
N GLY A 134 9.66 17.86 8.06
CA GLY A 134 8.25 17.76 8.47
C GLY A 134 7.52 16.46 8.11
N VAL A 135 8.20 15.44 7.59
CA VAL A 135 7.60 14.10 7.38
C VAL A 135 7.89 13.22 8.60
N SER A 136 6.84 12.68 9.23
CA SER A 136 7.00 11.70 10.31
C SER A 136 7.66 10.44 9.74
N THR A 137 8.93 10.22 10.10
CA THR A 137 9.80 9.22 9.47
C THR A 137 9.44 7.78 9.84
N ALA A 138 8.54 7.59 10.81
CA ALA A 138 8.13 6.29 11.33
C ALA A 138 6.71 6.34 11.88
N ASP A 139 5.71 6.45 10.99
CA ASP A 139 4.32 6.24 11.38
C ASP A 139 4.08 4.75 11.69
N PRO A 140 3.80 4.38 12.96
CA PRO A 140 3.64 2.98 13.36
C PRO A 140 2.49 2.30 12.62
N VAL A 141 1.44 3.05 12.25
CA VAL A 141 0.29 2.49 11.54
C VAL A 141 0.73 1.99 10.17
N THR A 142 1.47 2.81 9.41
CA THR A 142 1.96 2.43 8.07
C THR A 142 2.93 1.24 8.14
N PHE A 143 3.86 1.25 9.11
CA PHE A 143 4.85 0.17 9.28
C PHE A 143 4.27 -1.17 9.74
N VAL A 144 3.04 -1.18 10.29
CA VAL A 144 2.34 -2.41 10.66
C VAL A 144 1.30 -2.80 9.60
N ALA A 145 0.49 -1.86 9.13
CA ALA A 145 -0.61 -2.13 8.20
C ALA A 145 -0.09 -2.58 6.82
N ALA A 146 0.95 -1.93 6.28
CA ALA A 146 1.47 -2.28 4.96
C ALA A 146 2.01 -3.73 4.87
N PRO A 147 2.93 -4.18 5.75
CA PRO A 147 3.38 -5.58 5.72
C PRO A 147 2.25 -6.55 6.08
N ALA A 148 1.33 -6.19 6.98
CA ALA A 148 0.18 -7.05 7.28
C ALA A 148 -0.71 -7.29 6.04
N ILE A 149 -0.98 -6.24 5.25
CA ILE A 149 -1.72 -6.35 4.00
C ILE A 149 -0.95 -7.22 2.99
N VAL A 150 0.33 -6.95 2.78
CA VAL A 150 1.17 -7.70 1.82
C VAL A 150 1.26 -9.17 2.20
N VAL A 151 1.51 -9.49 3.47
CA VAL A 151 1.58 -10.88 3.96
C VAL A 151 0.23 -11.57 3.81
N SER A 152 -0.87 -10.91 4.16
CA SER A 152 -2.22 -11.47 4.00
C SER A 152 -2.50 -11.81 2.53
N VAL A 153 -2.22 -10.85 1.64
CA VAL A 153 -2.41 -11.01 0.19
C VAL A 153 -1.53 -12.12 -0.38
N ALA A 154 -0.26 -12.21 0.05
CA ALA A 154 0.65 -13.28 -0.34
C ALA A 154 0.15 -14.65 0.13
N LEU A 155 -0.33 -14.77 1.37
CA LEU A 155 -0.91 -16.01 1.89
C LEU A 155 -2.15 -16.44 1.11
N PHE A 156 -3.04 -15.50 0.79
CA PHE A 156 -4.20 -15.77 -0.08
C PHE A 156 -3.75 -16.26 -1.47
N ALA A 157 -2.75 -15.61 -2.07
CA ALA A 157 -2.21 -15.98 -3.37
C ALA A 157 -1.57 -17.38 -3.38
N VAL A 158 -0.98 -17.81 -2.27
CA VAL A 158 -0.39 -19.15 -2.09
C VAL A 158 -1.44 -20.23 -1.81
N ALA A 159 -2.50 -19.89 -1.06
CA ALA A 159 -3.53 -20.84 -0.66
C ALA A 159 -4.31 -21.41 -1.87
N VAL A 160 -4.64 -20.57 -2.85
CA VAL A 160 -5.38 -20.98 -4.05
C VAL A 160 -4.68 -22.10 -4.85
N PRO A 161 -3.41 -21.95 -5.28
CA PRO A 161 -2.70 -23.02 -5.99
C PRO A 161 -2.40 -24.23 -5.08
N ALA A 162 -2.19 -24.04 -3.77
CA ALA A 162 -2.01 -25.17 -2.84
C ALA A 162 -3.25 -26.08 -2.79
N ILE A 163 -4.44 -25.48 -2.72
CA ILE A 163 -5.72 -26.20 -2.76
C ILE A 163 -5.86 -26.90 -4.11
N ARG A 164 -5.61 -26.21 -5.23
CA ARG A 164 -5.68 -26.80 -6.58
C ARG A 164 -4.71 -27.98 -6.76
N ALA A 165 -3.47 -27.86 -6.29
CA ALA A 165 -2.48 -28.93 -6.37
C ALA A 165 -2.89 -30.16 -5.54
N SER A 166 -3.52 -29.95 -4.38
CA SER A 166 -4.05 -31.03 -3.55
C SER A 166 -5.29 -31.71 -4.13
N ALA A 167 -5.95 -31.10 -5.12
CA ALA A 167 -7.14 -31.63 -5.78
C ALA A 167 -6.82 -32.72 -6.81
N VAL A 168 -5.56 -32.78 -7.30
CA VAL A 168 -5.12 -33.72 -8.33
C VAL A 168 -5.22 -35.16 -7.86
N ASP A 169 -5.81 -36.02 -8.69
CA ASP A 169 -6.04 -37.44 -8.41
C ASP A 169 -4.71 -38.23 -8.49
N PRO A 170 -4.25 -38.89 -7.40
CA PRO A 170 -3.01 -39.67 -7.38
C PRO A 170 -2.96 -40.77 -8.45
N ALA A 171 -4.12 -41.36 -8.77
CA ALA A 171 -4.20 -42.44 -9.74
C ALA A 171 -3.99 -41.97 -11.18
N GLN A 172 -4.36 -40.72 -11.50
CA GLN A 172 -4.10 -40.12 -12.81
C GLN A 172 -2.66 -39.64 -12.96
N THR A 173 -2.06 -39.11 -11.88
CA THR A 173 -0.67 -38.60 -11.89
C THR A 173 0.38 -39.71 -12.02
N LEU A 174 0.07 -40.93 -11.58
CA LEU A 174 0.96 -42.09 -11.76
C LEU A 174 0.81 -42.80 -13.12
N ARG A 175 -0.26 -42.52 -13.88
CA ARG A 175 -0.54 -43.14 -15.20
C ARG A 175 -0.15 -42.27 -16.39
N SER A 176 0.05 -40.97 -16.22
CA SER A 176 0.43 -40.05 -17.31
C SER A 176 1.93 -39.98 -17.57
N VAL A 177 2.69 -41.00 -17.12
CA VAL A 177 4.15 -41.16 -17.30
C VAL A 177 4.38 -42.58 -17.81
#